data_AF-A0A657AQJ5-F1
#
_entry.id   AF-A0A657AQJ5-F1
#
_cell.length_a   1.000
_cell.length_b   1.000
_cell.length_c   1.000
_cell.angle_alpha   90.00
_cell.angle_beta   90.00
_cell.angle_gamma   90.00
#
_symmetry.space_group_name_H-M   'P 1'
#
loop_
_entity.id
_entity.type
_entity.pdbx_description
1 polymer ?
#
loop_
_entity_poly.entity_id
_entity_poly.type
_entity_poly.pdbx_seq_one_letter_code
_entity_poly.pdbx_strand_id
1 'polypeptide(L)'
;SDGELLKLDAAGVRGVRFNLFRGGSERVGYLCYFAQRVYDLCGWHIELYISSEGLYHLQDLIKNLPKVCIDHMGMEKSSFPVVDDLLRHGVYVKVCGFGRVDFDPIKRLQEMVLINPNALMFGTDLPSTRALRPFRNEDLSLIKGIFSSDSYQNITWHNGRRFYRLDTD
;
A
#
# COMPACT_ATOMS: atom_id res chain seq x y z
N SER A 1 19.01 -13.31 -8.95
CA SER A 1 19.77 -12.76 -10.09
C SER A 1 18.84 -11.94 -10.98
N ASP A 2 19.36 -11.10 -11.89
CA ASP A 2 18.50 -10.30 -12.78
C ASP A 2 17.68 -11.18 -13.74
N GLY A 3 18.28 -12.27 -14.25
CA GLY A 3 17.57 -13.22 -15.10
C GLY A 3 16.36 -13.88 -14.42
N GLU A 4 16.41 -14.10 -13.10
CA GLU A 4 15.26 -14.61 -12.34
C GLU A 4 14.17 -13.54 -12.17
N LEU A 5 14.55 -12.28 -11.93
CA LEU A 5 13.60 -11.16 -11.82
C LEU A 5 12.84 -10.96 -13.14
N LEU A 6 13.54 -11.01 -14.28
CA LEU A 6 12.92 -10.92 -15.60
C LEU A 6 11.99 -12.09 -15.91
N LYS A 7 12.34 -13.32 -15.50
CA LYS A 7 11.45 -14.49 -15.64
C LYS A 7 10.16 -14.33 -14.83
N LEU A 8 10.26 -13.81 -13.60
CA LEU A 8 9.10 -13.53 -12.76
C LEU A 8 8.24 -12.39 -13.34
N ASP A 9 8.87 -11.37 -13.91
CA ASP A 9 8.15 -10.26 -14.54
C ASP A 9 7.37 -10.74 -15.77
N ALA A 10 7.99 -11.58 -16.60
CA ALA A 10 7.33 -12.25 -17.72
C ALA A 10 6.17 -13.16 -17.25
N ALA A 11 6.24 -13.71 -16.03
CA ALA A 11 5.16 -14.47 -15.41
C ALA A 11 4.07 -13.60 -14.74
N GLY A 12 4.17 -12.28 -14.83
CA GLY A 12 3.15 -11.34 -14.32
C GLY A 12 3.41 -10.80 -12.91
N VAL A 13 4.57 -11.08 -12.31
CA VAL A 13 4.96 -10.42 -11.05
C VAL A 13 5.21 -8.93 -11.32
N ARG A 14 4.77 -8.06 -10.41
CA ARG A 14 4.84 -6.60 -10.59
C ARG A 14 5.51 -5.85 -9.45
N GLY A 15 5.82 -6.52 -8.35
CA GLY A 15 6.37 -5.88 -7.15
C GLY A 15 6.84 -6.89 -6.12
N VAL A 16 7.48 -6.38 -5.07
CA VAL A 16 8.04 -7.17 -3.97
C VAL A 16 7.50 -6.65 -2.65
N ARG A 17 7.13 -7.56 -1.76
CA ARG A 17 6.60 -7.22 -0.44
C ARG A 17 7.64 -7.45 0.65
N PHE A 18 7.89 -6.43 1.46
CA PHE A 18 8.70 -6.51 2.66
C PHE A 18 7.80 -6.53 3.90
N ASN A 19 8.00 -7.54 4.74
CA ASN A 19 7.34 -7.64 6.03
C ASN A 19 8.32 -7.21 7.12
N LEU A 20 8.16 -5.97 7.58
CA LEU A 20 8.97 -5.35 8.63
C LEU A 20 8.23 -5.30 9.98
N PHE A 21 6.90 -5.41 9.96
CA PHE A 21 6.05 -5.41 11.16
C PHE A 21 6.40 -6.55 12.14
N ARG A 22 6.95 -7.67 11.64
CA ARG A 22 7.21 -8.88 12.44
C ARG A 22 8.70 -9.15 12.70
N GLY A 23 9.55 -8.12 12.56
CA GLY A 23 11.00 -8.25 12.65
C GLY A 23 11.66 -8.48 11.29
N GLY A 24 12.85 -7.91 11.12
CA GLY A 24 13.59 -7.93 9.85
C GLY A 24 14.50 -6.72 9.63
N SER A 25 14.93 -6.04 10.70
CA SER A 25 15.72 -4.80 10.66
C SER A 25 17.01 -4.90 9.84
N GLU A 26 17.61 -6.09 9.73
CA GLU A 26 18.78 -6.35 8.87
C GLU A 26 18.53 -6.10 7.37
N ARG A 27 17.27 -5.94 6.94
CA ARG A 27 16.90 -5.76 5.53
C ARG A 27 16.72 -4.31 5.11
N VAL A 28 16.71 -3.35 6.04
CA VAL A 28 16.51 -1.93 5.71
C VAL A 28 17.67 -1.39 4.88
N GLY A 29 18.92 -1.76 5.22
CA GLY A 29 20.10 -1.36 4.44
C GLY A 29 20.07 -1.84 3.00
N TYR A 30 19.43 -2.98 2.73
CA TYR A 30 19.25 -3.52 1.38
C TYR A 30 17.96 -3.05 0.71
N LEU A 31 17.02 -2.45 1.45
CA LEU A 31 15.71 -2.05 0.92
C LEU A 31 15.86 -1.05 -0.21
N CYS A 32 16.62 0.03 -0.01
CA CYS A 32 16.82 1.05 -1.05
C CYS A 32 17.47 0.46 -2.29
N TYR A 33 18.59 -0.23 -2.12
CA TYR A 33 19.32 -0.84 -3.24
C TYR A 33 18.43 -1.81 -4.02
N PHE A 34 17.72 -2.69 -3.32
CA PHE A 34 16.89 -3.69 -3.97
C PHE A 34 15.65 -3.06 -4.62
N ALA A 35 15.00 -2.11 -3.96
CA ALA A 35 13.88 -1.35 -4.52
C ALA A 35 14.28 -0.63 -5.80
N GLN A 36 15.43 0.04 -5.80
CA GLN A 36 15.96 0.71 -6.98
C GLN A 36 16.24 -0.29 -8.10
N ARG A 37 16.92 -1.40 -7.79
CA ARG A 37 17.24 -2.43 -8.79
C ARG A 37 16.01 -3.04 -9.45
N VAL A 38 15.00 -3.44 -8.67
CA VAL A 38 13.78 -4.06 -9.26
C VAL A 38 12.94 -3.04 -10.03
N TYR A 39 12.99 -1.77 -9.61
CA TYR A 39 12.36 -0.69 -10.35
C TYR A 39 13.06 -0.42 -11.69
N ASP A 40 14.39 -0.31 -11.69
CA ASP A 40 15.15 -0.05 -12.92
C ASP A 40 15.05 -1.21 -13.92
N LEU A 41 15.03 -2.45 -13.43
CA LEU A 41 15.02 -3.64 -14.29
C LEU A 41 13.62 -3.97 -14.84
N CYS A 42 12.57 -3.84 -14.03
CA CYS A 42 11.23 -4.34 -14.35
C CYS A 42 10.10 -3.32 -14.09
N GLY A 43 10.42 -2.11 -13.63
CA GLY A 43 9.45 -1.10 -13.17
C GLY A 43 8.74 -1.50 -11.86
N TRP A 44 9.23 -2.51 -11.14
CA TRP A 44 8.56 -3.09 -9.99
C TRP A 44 8.44 -2.12 -8.81
N HIS A 45 7.34 -2.23 -8.06
CA HIS A 45 7.11 -1.46 -6.85
C HIS A 45 7.39 -2.27 -5.59
N ILE A 46 7.53 -1.57 -4.47
CA ILE A 46 7.64 -2.16 -3.14
C ILE A 46 6.32 -2.03 -2.37
N GLU A 47 5.96 -3.07 -1.64
CA GLU A 47 4.87 -3.06 -0.67
C GLU A 47 5.43 -3.27 0.74
N LEU A 48 5.09 -2.38 1.67
CA LEU A 48 5.59 -2.40 3.04
C LEU A 48 4.48 -2.75 4.02
N TYR A 49 4.63 -3.91 4.69
CA TYR A 49 3.90 -4.22 5.90
C TYR A 49 4.79 -3.91 7.10
N ILE A 50 4.54 -2.79 7.76
CA ILE A 50 5.45 -2.14 8.72
C ILE A 50 4.66 -1.55 9.90
N SER A 51 5.25 -1.52 11.09
CA SER A 51 4.64 -0.92 12.29
C SER A 51 4.70 0.60 12.25
N SER A 52 3.91 1.25 13.10
CA SER A 52 3.95 2.71 13.29
C SER A 52 5.36 3.21 13.63
N GLU A 53 6.04 2.57 14.58
CA GLU A 53 7.44 2.90 14.94
C GLU A 53 8.37 2.79 13.73
N GLY A 54 8.25 1.72 12.95
CA GLY A 54 9.05 1.53 11.74
C GLY A 54 8.76 2.58 10.68
N LEU A 55 7.51 3.03 10.53
CA LEU A 55 7.15 4.10 9.60
C LEU A 55 7.83 5.41 9.99
N TYR A 56 7.81 5.80 11.27
CA TYR A 56 8.54 6.99 11.74
C TYR A 56 10.05 6.87 11.51
N HIS A 57 10.62 5.70 11.79
CA HIS A 57 12.06 5.48 11.62
C HIS A 57 12.49 5.51 10.15
N LEU A 58 11.65 5.03 9.22
CA LEU A 58 11.99 4.87 7.81
C LEU A 58 11.34 5.91 6.88
N GLN A 59 10.63 6.91 7.41
CA GLN A 59 9.84 7.85 6.62
C GLN A 59 10.63 8.49 5.48
N ASP A 60 11.81 9.04 5.76
CA ASP A 60 12.65 9.69 4.75
C ASP A 60 13.19 8.70 3.73
N LEU A 61 13.50 7.48 4.17
CA LEU A 61 13.90 6.41 3.27
C LEU A 61 12.76 6.05 2.32
N ILE A 62 11.54 5.86 2.85
CA ILE A 62 10.34 5.49 2.08
C ILE A 62 10.04 6.55 1.01
N LYS A 63 10.14 7.84 1.35
CA LYS A 63 9.96 8.94 0.39
C LYS A 63 10.92 8.88 -0.79
N ASN A 64 12.14 8.38 -0.57
CA ASN A 64 13.16 8.26 -1.61
C ASN A 64 13.05 6.97 -2.43
N LEU A 65 12.12 6.06 -2.12
CA LEU A 65 11.92 4.86 -2.91
C LEU A 65 11.18 5.20 -4.22
N PRO A 66 11.55 4.58 -5.35
CA PRO A 66 11.03 4.97 -6.67
C PRO A 66 9.52 4.71 -6.83
N LYS A 67 9.00 3.64 -6.23
CA LYS A 67 7.56 3.31 -6.22
C LYS A 67 7.22 2.42 -5.04
N VAL A 68 6.43 2.93 -4.11
CA VAL A 68 6.15 2.24 -2.84
C VAL A 68 4.69 2.40 -2.40
N CYS A 69 4.20 1.36 -1.73
CA CYS A 69 2.90 1.36 -1.08
C CYS A 69 2.99 0.89 0.38
N ILE A 70 2.24 1.53 1.27
CA ILE A 70 2.03 1.08 2.65
C ILE A 70 0.80 0.17 2.72
N ASP A 71 0.96 -1.02 3.29
CA ASP A 71 -0.14 -1.97 3.48
C ASP A 71 -1.10 -1.52 4.61
N HIS A 72 -2.37 -1.98 4.53
CA HIS A 72 -3.35 -1.95 5.62
C HIS A 72 -3.53 -0.57 6.30
N MET A 73 -3.51 0.51 5.51
CA MET A 73 -3.73 1.88 6.00
C MET A 73 -2.76 2.33 7.11
N GLY A 74 -1.57 1.69 7.22
CA GLY A 74 -0.60 1.96 8.29
C GLY A 74 -0.85 1.17 9.59
N MET A 75 -1.82 0.24 9.61
CA MET A 75 -2.16 -0.70 10.69
C MET A 75 -2.63 -0.12 12.02
N GLU A 76 -2.03 0.97 12.50
CA GLU A 76 -2.18 1.50 13.84
C GLU A 76 -2.53 2.99 13.77
N LYS A 77 -3.42 3.46 14.65
CA LYS A 77 -3.84 4.87 14.72
C LYS A 77 -2.66 5.82 14.96
N SER A 78 -1.65 5.37 15.70
CA SER A 78 -0.43 6.13 15.98
C SER A 78 0.38 6.45 14.71
N SER A 79 0.16 5.71 13.61
CA SER A 79 0.82 5.94 12.32
C SER A 79 0.20 7.07 11.50
N PHE A 80 -0.96 7.61 11.89
CA PHE A 80 -1.70 8.57 11.05
C PHE A 80 -0.85 9.77 10.60
N PRO A 81 -0.10 10.46 11.48
CA PRO A 81 0.70 11.61 11.06
C PRO A 81 1.76 11.26 10.00
N VAL A 82 2.47 10.14 10.17
CA VAL A 82 3.49 9.71 9.20
C VAL A 82 2.87 9.22 7.89
N VAL A 83 1.75 8.48 7.95
CA VAL A 83 1.02 8.03 6.76
C VAL A 83 0.46 9.20 5.96
N ASP A 84 -0.05 10.23 6.64
CA ASP A 84 -0.54 11.46 5.99
C ASP A 84 0.57 12.18 5.24
N ASP A 85 1.74 12.31 5.85
CA ASP A 85 2.89 12.93 5.20
C ASP A 85 3.41 12.12 4.00
N LEU A 86 3.48 10.79 4.14
CA LEU A 86 3.81 9.90 3.02
C LEU A 86 2.80 10.02 1.86
N LEU A 87 1.50 10.07 2.16
CA LEU A 87 0.45 10.29 1.16
C LEU A 87 0.59 11.64 0.44
N ARG A 88 0.90 12.72 1.16
CA ARG A 88 1.20 14.04 0.55
C ARG A 88 2.39 13.96 -0.39
N HIS A 89 3.36 13.11 -0.08
CA HIS A 89 4.53 12.85 -0.93
C HIS A 89 4.23 11.90 -2.11
N GLY A 90 2.99 11.41 -2.25
CA GLY A 90 2.59 10.54 -3.35
C GLY A 90 2.85 9.05 -3.12
N VAL A 91 3.23 8.65 -1.90
CA VAL A 91 3.31 7.23 -1.52
C VAL A 91 1.91 6.63 -1.52
N TYR A 92 1.78 5.45 -2.13
CA TYR A 92 0.50 4.76 -2.19
C TYR A 92 0.14 4.14 -0.85
N VAL A 93 -1.15 4.00 -0.57
CA VAL A 93 -1.66 3.29 0.60
C VAL A 93 -2.75 2.32 0.18
N LYS A 94 -2.65 1.08 0.66
CA LYS A 94 -3.72 0.11 0.51
C LYS A 94 -4.81 0.35 1.54
N VAL A 95 -6.01 0.57 1.04
CA VAL A 95 -7.28 0.64 1.76
C VAL A 95 -7.78 -0.78 1.93
N CYS A 96 -7.25 -1.49 2.92
CA CYS A 96 -7.54 -2.90 3.18
C CYS A 96 -7.34 -3.24 4.67
N GLY A 97 -7.74 -4.45 5.07
CA GLY A 97 -7.50 -4.95 6.43
C GLY A 97 -8.38 -4.28 7.49
N PHE A 98 -9.60 -3.89 7.16
CA PHE A 98 -10.51 -3.15 8.04
C PHE A 98 -10.76 -3.82 9.39
N GLY A 99 -10.70 -5.15 9.47
CA GLY A 99 -10.83 -5.88 10.74
C GLY A 99 -9.53 -6.07 11.51
N ARG A 100 -8.40 -5.47 11.09
CA ARG A 100 -7.09 -5.56 11.76
C ARG A 100 -6.66 -4.29 12.48
N VAL A 101 -7.28 -3.17 12.14
CA VAL A 101 -6.87 -1.84 12.59
C VAL A 101 -7.55 -1.47 13.91
N ASP A 102 -6.95 -0.56 14.67
CA ASP A 102 -7.44 -0.05 15.96
C ASP A 102 -8.24 1.27 15.83
N PHE A 103 -8.72 1.58 14.62
CA PHE A 103 -9.48 2.78 14.28
C PHE A 103 -10.64 2.46 13.34
N ASP A 104 -11.53 3.43 13.12
CA ASP A 104 -12.58 3.34 12.10
C ASP A 104 -11.96 3.51 10.70
N PRO A 105 -11.89 2.46 9.87
CA PRO A 105 -11.24 2.52 8.57
C PRO A 105 -12.01 3.37 7.56
N ILE A 106 -13.34 3.49 7.70
CA ILE A 106 -14.16 4.28 6.79
C ILE A 106 -13.94 5.76 7.07
N LYS A 107 -14.01 6.16 8.35
CA LYS A 107 -13.68 7.53 8.75
C LYS A 107 -12.26 7.91 8.32
N ARG A 108 -11.29 7.01 8.54
CA ARG A 108 -9.90 7.22 8.13
C ARG A 108 -9.76 7.37 6.62
N LEU A 109 -10.47 6.56 5.83
CA LEU A 109 -10.48 6.68 4.37
C LEU A 109 -11.01 8.05 3.90
N GLN A 110 -12.07 8.57 4.52
CA GLN A 110 -12.59 9.90 4.19
C GLN A 110 -11.53 10.99 4.40
N GLU A 111 -10.76 10.90 5.49
CA GLU A 111 -9.64 11.83 5.77
C GLU A 111 -8.53 11.70 4.71
N MET A 112 -8.11 10.48 4.38
CA MET A 112 -7.03 10.22 3.42
C MET A 112 -7.37 10.69 1.99
N VAL A 113 -8.64 10.58 1.59
CA VAL A 113 -9.12 11.07 0.28
C VAL A 113 -8.94 12.58 0.14
N LEU A 114 -9.07 13.34 1.24
CA LEU A 114 -8.80 14.79 1.23
C LEU A 114 -7.32 15.13 1.10
N ILE A 115 -6.43 14.18 1.42
CA ILE A 115 -4.97 14.37 1.35
C ILE A 115 -4.46 14.04 -0.05
N ASN A 116 -4.76 12.84 -0.54
CA ASN A 116 -4.34 12.41 -1.87
C ASN A 116 -5.26 11.29 -2.40
N PRO A 117 -6.29 11.62 -3.21
CA PRO A 117 -7.23 10.62 -3.72
C PRO A 117 -6.60 9.69 -4.78
N ASN A 118 -5.45 10.06 -5.36
CA ASN A 118 -4.81 9.32 -6.45
C ASN A 118 -3.83 8.25 -5.98
N ALA A 119 -3.58 8.17 -4.67
CA ALA A 119 -2.62 7.25 -4.05
C ALA A 119 -3.31 6.14 -3.23
N LEU A 120 -4.64 6.04 -3.27
CA LEU A 120 -5.42 5.10 -2.47
C LEU A 120 -5.88 3.91 -3.29
N MET A 121 -5.64 2.69 -2.81
CA MET A 121 -5.97 1.46 -3.54
C MET A 121 -6.70 0.48 -2.64
N PHE A 122 -7.94 0.14 -2.98
CA PHE A 122 -8.71 -0.84 -2.24
C PHE A 122 -8.17 -2.26 -2.42
N GLY A 123 -8.25 -3.05 -1.35
CA GLY A 123 -8.06 -4.50 -1.38
C GLY A 123 -8.86 -5.17 -0.28
N THR A 124 -9.28 -6.42 -0.50
CA THR A 124 -10.11 -7.13 0.49
C THR A 124 -9.31 -7.64 1.68
N ASP A 125 -8.01 -7.92 1.51
CA ASP A 125 -7.20 -8.64 2.51
C ASP A 125 -7.78 -10.04 2.85
N LEU A 126 -8.48 -10.68 1.90
CA LEU A 126 -8.85 -12.10 2.02
C LEU A 126 -7.59 -13.00 2.03
N PRO A 127 -7.61 -14.15 2.74
CA PRO A 127 -8.74 -14.70 3.51
C PRO A 127 -8.78 -14.18 4.97
N SER A 128 -8.21 -13.01 5.24
CA SER A 128 -8.33 -12.30 6.53
C SER A 128 -7.84 -13.09 7.75
N THR A 129 -6.83 -13.95 7.57
CA THR A 129 -6.32 -14.90 8.58
C THR A 129 -5.90 -14.31 9.93
N ARG A 130 -5.80 -12.98 10.05
CA ARG A 130 -5.30 -12.26 11.22
C ARG A 130 -6.17 -11.07 11.60
N ALA A 131 -7.34 -10.94 10.99
CA ALA A 131 -8.29 -9.89 11.33
C ALA A 131 -9.23 -10.40 12.42
N LEU A 132 -9.59 -9.53 13.36
CA LEU A 132 -10.65 -9.81 14.35
C LEU A 132 -11.99 -10.07 13.65
N ARG A 133 -12.20 -9.41 12.52
CA ARG A 133 -13.34 -9.60 11.62
C ARG A 133 -12.84 -9.77 10.18
N PRO A 134 -13.31 -10.79 9.44
CA PRO A 134 -12.96 -10.92 8.03
C PRO A 134 -13.58 -9.80 7.17
N PHE A 135 -13.05 -9.61 5.96
CA PHE A 135 -13.68 -8.78 4.96
C PHE A 135 -15.13 -9.22 4.71
N ARG A 136 -16.02 -8.24 4.50
CA ARG A 136 -17.39 -8.49 4.09
C ARG A 136 -17.77 -7.56 2.94
N ASN A 137 -18.69 -7.98 2.07
CA ASN A 137 -19.12 -7.18 0.92
C ASN A 137 -19.75 -5.83 1.34
N GLU A 138 -20.25 -5.73 2.56
CA GLU A 138 -20.76 -4.48 3.14
C GLU A 138 -19.64 -3.43 3.29
N ASP A 139 -18.39 -3.84 3.51
CA ASP A 139 -17.25 -2.91 3.58
C ASP A 139 -17.09 -2.15 2.25
N LEU A 140 -17.25 -2.84 1.11
CA LEU A 140 -17.21 -2.20 -0.21
C LEU A 140 -18.48 -1.37 -0.49
N SER A 141 -19.64 -1.84 -0.02
CA SER A 141 -20.90 -1.12 -0.14
C SER A 141 -20.89 0.21 0.61
N LEU A 142 -20.23 0.27 1.77
CA LEU A 142 -20.02 1.50 2.53
C LEU A 142 -19.16 2.50 1.75
N ILE A 143 -18.05 2.07 1.15
CA ILE A 143 -17.22 2.94 0.31
C ILE A 143 -18.04 3.50 -0.85
N LYS A 144 -18.84 2.66 -1.52
CA LYS A 144 -19.71 3.08 -2.62
C LYS A 144 -20.78 4.09 -2.19
N GLY A 145 -21.34 3.95 -0.98
CA GLY A 145 -22.37 4.85 -0.46
C GLY A 145 -21.85 6.22 0.00
N ILE A 146 -20.55 6.33 0.30
CA ILE A 146 -19.93 7.54 0.87
C ILE A 146 -19.31 8.42 -0.22
N PHE A 147 -18.67 7.80 -1.20
CA PHE A 147 -17.91 8.53 -2.22
C PHE A 147 -18.71 8.71 -3.52
N SER A 148 -18.37 9.75 -4.28
CA SER A 148 -18.86 9.90 -5.65
C SER A 148 -18.43 8.70 -6.51
N SER A 149 -19.13 8.46 -7.63
CA SER A 149 -18.79 7.38 -8.56
C SER A 149 -17.32 7.44 -8.98
N ASP A 150 -16.80 8.63 -9.28
CA ASP A 150 -15.41 8.81 -9.74
C ASP A 150 -14.41 8.50 -8.63
N SER A 151 -14.63 8.99 -7.41
CA SER A 151 -13.76 8.70 -6.26
C SER A 151 -13.80 7.21 -5.90
N TYR A 152 -14.98 6.60 -5.95
CA TYR A 152 -15.14 5.15 -5.77
C TYR A 152 -14.32 4.38 -6.81
N GLN A 153 -14.47 4.69 -8.10
CA GLN A 153 -13.72 4.04 -9.17
C GLN A 153 -12.21 4.26 -9.06
N ASN A 154 -11.76 5.45 -8.67
CA ASN A 154 -10.34 5.72 -8.45
C ASN A 154 -9.76 4.83 -7.35
N ILE A 155 -10.44 4.76 -6.20
CA ILE A 155 -10.01 3.96 -5.04
C ILE A 155 -10.06 2.45 -5.38
N THR A 156 -11.11 1.97 -6.05
CA THR A 156 -11.33 0.53 -6.24
C THR A 156 -10.76 -0.04 -7.54
N TRP A 157 -10.31 0.81 -8.47
CA TRP A 157 -9.91 0.37 -9.80
C TRP A 157 -8.70 1.15 -10.34
N HIS A 158 -8.86 2.43 -10.66
CA HIS A 158 -7.87 3.16 -11.48
C HIS A 158 -6.51 3.30 -10.79
N ASN A 159 -6.48 3.66 -9.50
CA ASN A 159 -5.21 3.83 -8.79
C ASN A 159 -4.44 2.52 -8.71
N GLY A 160 -5.15 1.40 -8.46
CA GLY A 160 -4.57 0.07 -8.47
C GLY A 160 -3.95 -0.27 -9.82
N ARG A 161 -4.69 -0.11 -10.91
CA ARG A 161 -4.17 -0.43 -12.25
C ARG A 161 -2.96 0.40 -12.64
N ARG A 162 -2.95 1.69 -12.35
CA ARG A 162 -1.79 2.58 -12.54
C ARG A 162 -0.59 2.13 -11.70
N PHE A 163 -0.82 1.76 -10.45
CA PHE A 163 0.24 1.32 -9.55
C PHE A 163 0.86 0.00 -10.01
N TYR A 164 0.03 -0.98 -10.39
CA TYR A 164 0.47 -2.30 -10.86
C TYR A 164 0.88 -2.33 -12.35
N ARG A 165 0.84 -1.20 -13.05
CA ARG A 165 1.19 -1.06 -14.48
C ARG A 165 0.34 -1.98 -15.37
N LEU A 166 -0.98 -1.95 -15.14
CA LEU A 166 -1.97 -2.74 -15.89
C LEU A 166 -2.72 -1.93 -16.94
N ASP A 167 -2.60 -0.60 -16.90
CA ASP A 167 -3.10 0.25 -17.96
C ASP A 167 -2.14 0.11 -19.14
N THR A 168 -2.68 -0.33 -20.27
CA THR A 168 -1.97 -0.36 -21.55
C THR A 168 -2.03 1.04 -22.13
N ASP A 169 -0.89 1.56 -22.58
CA ASP A 169 -0.90 2.60 -23.62
C ASP A 169 -1.56 2.06 -24.89
#